data_AF-A0A7S0SEJ4-F1
#
_entry.id   AF-A0A7S0SEJ4-F1
#
_cell.length_a   1.000
_cell.length_b   1.000
_cell.length_c   1.000
_cell.angle_alpha   90.00
_cell.angle_beta   90.00
_cell.angle_gamma   90.00
#
_symmetry.space_group_name_H-M   'P 1'
#
loop_
_entity.id
_entity.type
_entity.pdbx_description
1 polymer ?
#
loop_
_entity_poly.entity_id
_entity_poly.type
_entity_poly.pdbx_seq_one_letter_code
_entity_poly.pdbx_strand_id
1 'polypeptide(L)'
;PLTPPPPLGMPPDSDDDEVVITDEKVGDKRGRSAPPRDQAKAEGSSRAQGPPSTSSTPTPPVFRLLWTKGLPPRDNAGCVKITDVVDGDIICAIVMNFAVDLQWFLSAAPTLRNTPTILIHGGGGGPKLNAEMPSTWTEFRPHCETYGTHHTKAFVLFYPTGVRVCVLTANLSQGDWEQKSQGCWMVDCPLKPRQDPGAKVAPASEFEDDLVRYLGAVVDEKGRGWWTKLSGGGTPDTLHRVTPDTLRNYDFSAAGVKLIGSVPGRHHGASLSRWGHMAVRAALQKERFPKRFIRTPHLWQFSSFSNTKKNQHEDYLRQLQVSFSFGTVELEQ
;
A
#
# COMPACT_ATOMS: atom_id res chain seq x y z
N PRO A 1 61.92 -9.09 10.21
CA PRO A 1 61.58 -9.14 8.77
C PRO A 1 60.59 -10.28 8.48
N LEU A 2 59.30 -9.93 8.37
CA LEU A 2 58.23 -10.82 7.89
C LEU A 2 57.39 -10.00 6.91
N THR A 3 57.32 -10.47 5.67
CA THR A 3 56.61 -9.86 4.55
C THR A 3 55.09 -10.01 4.69
N PRO A 4 54.28 -9.05 4.22
CA PRO A 4 52.82 -9.19 4.22
C PRO A 4 52.34 -10.13 3.10
N PRO A 5 51.15 -10.74 3.24
CA PRO A 5 50.60 -11.63 2.22
C PRO A 5 50.10 -10.84 0.99
N PRO A 6 50.00 -11.49 -0.18
CA PRO A 6 49.53 -10.83 -1.40
C PRO A 6 48.01 -10.58 -1.35
N PRO A 7 47.50 -9.59 -2.10
CA PRO A 7 46.07 -9.31 -2.18
C PRO A 7 45.35 -10.44 -2.92
N LEU A 8 44.19 -10.86 -2.39
CA LEU A 8 43.26 -11.74 -3.09
C LEU A 8 42.76 -11.03 -4.36
N GLY A 9 43.04 -11.64 -5.51
CA GLY A 9 42.58 -11.15 -6.81
C GLY A 9 41.05 -11.20 -6.91
N MET A 10 40.46 -10.13 -7.41
CA MET A 10 39.05 -10.10 -7.80
C MET A 10 38.83 -11.04 -9.00
N PRO A 11 37.74 -11.84 -9.03
CA PRO A 11 37.35 -12.53 -10.24
C PRO A 11 36.85 -11.51 -11.28
N PRO A 12 36.99 -11.80 -12.59
CA PRO A 12 36.53 -10.90 -13.64
C PRO A 12 35.01 -10.79 -13.66
N ASP A 13 34.54 -9.61 -14.05
CA ASP A 13 33.14 -9.33 -14.39
C ASP A 13 32.63 -10.41 -15.36
N SER A 14 31.63 -11.18 -14.93
CA SER A 14 30.85 -12.02 -15.83
C SER A 14 29.70 -11.18 -16.38
N ASP A 15 29.72 -11.00 -17.70
CA ASP A 15 28.71 -10.36 -18.52
C ASP A 15 27.28 -10.81 -18.19
N ASP A 16 26.36 -9.86 -18.33
CA ASP A 16 24.92 -10.04 -18.29
C ASP A 16 24.48 -11.11 -19.32
N ASP A 17 24.11 -12.30 -18.84
CA ASP A 17 23.40 -13.29 -19.66
C ASP A 17 21.92 -12.85 -19.83
N GLU A 18 21.63 -12.31 -21.01
CA GLU A 18 20.28 -12.20 -21.58
C GLU A 18 19.58 -13.58 -21.53
N VAL A 19 18.52 -13.70 -20.71
CA VAL A 19 17.63 -14.86 -20.77
C VAL A 19 16.72 -14.73 -21.99
N VAL A 20 17.15 -15.33 -23.10
CA VAL A 20 16.32 -15.60 -24.28
C VAL A 20 15.41 -16.78 -23.96
N ILE A 21 14.10 -16.53 -23.81
CA ILE A 21 13.08 -17.59 -23.71
C ILE A 21 12.83 -18.09 -25.14
N THR A 22 13.20 -19.35 -25.40
CA THR A 22 12.85 -20.06 -26.64
C THR A 22 11.57 -20.88 -26.45
N ASP A 23 10.66 -20.74 -27.42
CA ASP A 23 9.41 -21.50 -27.54
C ASP A 23 9.69 -22.98 -27.88
N GLU A 24 9.27 -23.90 -27.01
CA GLU A 24 9.07 -25.31 -27.40
C GLU A 24 7.59 -25.64 -27.50
N LYS A 25 7.16 -25.97 -28.73
CA LYS A 25 5.88 -26.58 -29.07
C LYS A 25 5.92 -28.08 -28.80
N VAL A 26 4.90 -28.61 -28.12
CA VAL A 26 4.52 -30.03 -28.18
C VAL A 26 3.00 -30.15 -28.27
N GLY A 27 2.50 -30.69 -29.40
CA GLY A 27 1.14 -31.27 -29.53
C GLY A 27 1.14 -32.70 -28.96
N ASP A 28 0.03 -33.42 -28.75
CA ASP A 28 -1.27 -33.48 -29.43
C ASP A 28 -2.30 -34.22 -28.51
N LYS A 29 -3.59 -33.94 -28.76
CA LYS A 29 -4.86 -34.65 -28.47
C LYS A 29 -4.93 -35.81 -27.45
N ARG A 30 -5.96 -35.74 -26.59
CA ARG A 30 -7.20 -36.57 -26.68
C ARG A 30 -8.26 -36.16 -25.65
N GLY A 31 -9.52 -36.09 -26.08
CA GLY A 31 -10.66 -35.58 -25.29
C GLY A 31 -11.33 -36.58 -24.36
N ARG A 32 -12.28 -36.07 -23.57
CA ARG A 32 -13.50 -36.76 -23.11
C ARG A 32 -14.46 -35.78 -22.40
N SER A 33 -15.66 -35.70 -22.96
CA SER A 33 -17.01 -35.51 -22.36
C SER A 33 -17.17 -34.84 -20.98
N ALA A 34 -17.95 -33.75 -20.99
CA ALA A 34 -18.53 -33.08 -19.82
C ALA A 34 -19.80 -33.80 -19.29
N PRO A 35 -20.12 -33.69 -17.99
CA PRO A 35 -21.46 -33.94 -17.45
C PRO A 35 -22.22 -32.63 -17.12
N PRO A 36 -23.54 -32.69 -16.82
CA PRO A 36 -24.49 -31.61 -17.05
C PRO A 36 -24.47 -30.48 -16.00
N ARG A 37 -24.99 -29.32 -16.44
CA ARG A 37 -25.33 -28.16 -15.61
C ARG A 37 -26.61 -28.42 -14.82
N ASP A 38 -26.49 -28.48 -13.49
CA ASP A 38 -27.64 -28.29 -12.61
C ASP A 38 -27.90 -26.79 -12.41
N GLN A 39 -29.07 -26.35 -12.88
CA GLN A 39 -29.62 -25.02 -12.59
C GLN A 39 -30.27 -25.05 -11.21
N ALA A 40 -29.58 -24.56 -10.20
CA ALA A 40 -30.23 -24.13 -8.95
C ALA A 40 -30.52 -22.63 -9.04
N LYS A 41 -31.80 -22.27 -9.14
CA LYS A 41 -32.28 -20.91 -8.91
C LYS A 41 -32.03 -20.57 -7.44
N ALA A 42 -31.09 -19.67 -7.16
CA ALA A 42 -30.97 -19.01 -5.87
C ALA A 42 -31.63 -17.63 -5.99
N GLU A 43 -32.89 -17.53 -5.56
CA GLU A 43 -33.48 -16.25 -5.18
C GLU A 43 -32.87 -15.86 -3.83
N GLY A 44 -31.89 -14.95 -3.84
CA GLY A 44 -31.28 -14.40 -2.65
C GLY A 44 -31.32 -12.88 -2.73
N SER A 45 -32.09 -12.26 -1.84
CA SER A 45 -32.07 -10.81 -1.61
C SER A 45 -30.65 -10.40 -1.20
N SER A 46 -29.85 -9.89 -2.14
CA SER A 46 -28.48 -9.44 -1.91
C SER A 46 -28.53 -8.09 -1.19
N ARG A 47 -28.63 -8.11 0.14
CA ARG A 47 -28.40 -6.91 0.94
C ARG A 47 -26.93 -6.55 0.77
N ALA A 48 -26.65 -5.38 0.20
CA ALA A 48 -25.30 -4.88 -0.02
C ALA A 48 -24.49 -4.96 1.28
N GLN A 49 -23.38 -5.69 1.24
CA GLN A 49 -22.56 -5.96 2.42
C GLN A 49 -21.44 -4.92 2.54
N GLY A 50 -21.16 -4.50 3.77
CA GLY A 50 -20.01 -3.65 4.07
C GLY A 50 -18.68 -4.39 3.92
N PRO A 51 -17.55 -3.78 4.32
CA PRO A 51 -16.37 -4.59 4.58
C PRO A 51 -16.77 -5.70 5.58
N PRO A 52 -16.39 -6.96 5.33
CA PRO A 52 -16.82 -8.07 6.18
C PRO A 52 -16.47 -7.75 7.63
N SER A 53 -17.47 -7.84 8.51
CA SER A 53 -17.25 -7.58 9.94
C SER A 53 -16.25 -8.59 10.44
N THR A 54 -15.03 -8.16 10.73
CA THR A 54 -14.13 -8.93 11.58
C THR A 54 -14.74 -8.88 12.98
N SER A 55 -15.58 -9.86 13.30
CA SER A 55 -16.29 -9.98 14.58
C SER A 55 -15.31 -10.37 15.68
N SER A 56 -14.44 -9.45 16.02
CA SER A 56 -13.61 -9.38 17.22
C SER A 56 -12.73 -8.16 17.00
N THR A 57 -12.85 -7.12 17.81
CA THR A 57 -11.85 -6.06 17.87
C THR A 57 -10.52 -6.74 18.20
N PRO A 58 -9.58 -6.91 17.25
CA PRO A 58 -8.34 -7.59 17.57
C PRO A 58 -7.54 -6.59 18.40
N THR A 59 -7.32 -6.91 19.68
CA THR A 59 -6.19 -6.34 20.41
C THR A 59 -4.92 -6.52 19.55
N PRO A 60 -4.01 -5.53 19.47
CA PRO A 60 -2.90 -5.49 18.51
C PRO A 60 -2.10 -6.81 18.41
N PRO A 61 -1.43 -7.08 17.27
CA PRO A 61 -0.85 -6.06 16.41
C PRO A 61 -1.80 -5.56 15.31
N VAL A 62 -1.78 -4.23 15.13
CA VAL A 62 -2.41 -3.48 14.03
C VAL A 62 -1.79 -3.85 12.66
N PHE A 63 -0.78 -4.74 12.66
CA PHE A 63 0.02 -5.17 11.52
C PHE A 63 0.10 -6.70 11.47
N ARG A 64 -0.04 -7.27 10.26
CA ARG A 64 0.03 -8.71 10.00
C ARG A 64 1.04 -9.02 8.90
N LEU A 65 1.63 -10.21 8.95
CA LEU A 65 2.46 -10.71 7.86
C LEU A 65 1.57 -11.27 6.73
N LEU A 66 2.08 -11.26 5.50
CA LEU A 66 1.44 -11.98 4.40
C LEU A 66 1.65 -13.49 4.54
N TRP A 67 0.65 -14.25 4.09
CA TRP A 67 0.72 -15.70 4.04
C TRP A 67 1.83 -16.14 3.09
N THR A 68 2.64 -17.11 3.52
CA THR A 68 3.75 -17.64 2.71
C THR A 68 3.47 -19.08 2.30
N LYS A 69 3.60 -19.35 1.00
CA LYS A 69 3.35 -20.67 0.40
C LYS A 69 4.39 -21.68 0.86
N GLY A 70 3.92 -22.88 1.19
CA GLY A 70 4.76 -24.00 1.60
C GLY A 70 5.14 -23.99 3.08
N LEU A 71 4.83 -22.92 3.84
CA LEU A 71 5.01 -22.94 5.30
C LEU A 71 3.89 -23.73 5.99
N PRO A 72 4.21 -24.45 7.10
CA PRO A 72 3.22 -25.12 7.94
C PRO A 72 2.09 -24.18 8.40
N PRO A 73 0.86 -24.69 8.62
CA PRO A 73 -0.28 -23.86 9.07
C PRO A 73 0.00 -23.02 10.32
N ARG A 74 0.79 -23.56 11.26
CA ARG A 74 1.20 -22.85 12.48
C ARG A 74 2.04 -21.59 12.21
N ASP A 75 2.87 -21.60 11.16
CA ASP A 75 3.77 -20.50 10.83
C ASP A 75 3.05 -19.43 9.99
N ASN A 76 1.91 -19.80 9.41
CA ASN A 76 0.97 -18.91 8.73
C ASN A 76 -0.20 -18.47 9.63
N ALA A 77 -0.20 -18.86 10.92
CA ALA A 77 -1.28 -18.50 11.83
C ALA A 77 -1.32 -16.98 12.02
N GLY A 78 -2.45 -16.35 11.68
CA GLY A 78 -2.62 -14.90 11.75
C GLY A 78 -2.02 -14.13 10.56
N CYS A 79 -1.45 -14.79 9.56
CA CYS A 79 -1.05 -14.15 8.31
C CYS A 79 -2.27 -13.85 7.42
N VAL A 80 -2.11 -12.89 6.50
CA VAL A 80 -3.18 -12.48 5.57
C VAL A 80 -2.83 -12.82 4.12
N LYS A 81 -3.84 -13.22 3.36
CA LYS A 81 -3.80 -13.39 1.91
C LYS A 81 -4.42 -12.18 1.24
N ILE A 82 -4.16 -12.03 -0.06
CA ILE A 82 -4.81 -11.02 -0.89
C ILE A 82 -6.34 -11.12 -0.87
N THR A 83 -6.88 -12.34 -0.76
CA THR A 83 -8.32 -12.59 -0.62
C THR A 83 -8.90 -12.13 0.72
N ASP A 84 -8.06 -11.93 1.75
CA ASP A 84 -8.52 -11.34 3.02
C ASP A 84 -8.51 -9.80 2.95
N VAL A 85 -7.61 -9.26 2.12
CA VAL A 85 -7.43 -7.81 1.92
C VAL A 85 -8.51 -7.26 0.98
N VAL A 86 -8.70 -7.92 -0.16
CA VAL A 86 -9.64 -7.53 -1.22
C VAL A 86 -10.82 -8.50 -1.20
N ASP A 87 -11.80 -8.18 -0.35
CA ASP A 87 -13.01 -8.98 -0.12
C ASP A 87 -14.24 -8.08 0.04
N GLY A 88 -15.44 -8.65 -0.14
CA GLY A 88 -16.73 -7.99 0.00
C GLY A 88 -17.20 -7.19 -1.23
N ASP A 89 -18.29 -6.42 -1.06
CA ASP A 89 -18.95 -5.66 -2.13
C ASP A 89 -18.25 -4.32 -2.38
N ILE A 90 -17.06 -4.35 -2.98
CA ILE A 90 -16.26 -3.15 -3.26
C ILE A 90 -16.93 -2.34 -4.39
N ILE A 91 -17.34 -1.12 -4.10
CA ILE A 91 -18.01 -0.22 -5.06
C ILE A 91 -17.03 0.52 -5.97
N CYS A 92 -15.85 0.85 -5.46
CA CYS A 92 -14.72 1.38 -6.22
C CYS A 92 -13.42 1.26 -5.42
N ALA A 93 -12.28 1.37 -6.08
CA ALA A 93 -10.98 1.21 -5.46
C ALA A 93 -9.94 2.25 -5.94
N ILE A 94 -9.03 2.61 -5.04
CA ILE A 94 -7.74 3.21 -5.37
C ILE A 94 -6.67 2.18 -5.03
N VAL A 95 -5.90 1.77 -6.04
CA VAL A 95 -4.82 0.79 -5.91
C VAL A 95 -3.51 1.50 -6.22
N MET A 96 -2.65 1.66 -5.22
CA MET A 96 -1.30 2.21 -5.36
C MET A 96 -0.28 1.09 -5.28
N ASN A 97 0.66 1.02 -6.24
CA ASN A 97 1.77 0.06 -6.18
C ASN A 97 3.01 0.53 -6.97
N PHE A 98 4.16 -0.09 -6.76
CA PHE A 98 5.31 0.14 -7.63
C PHE A 98 5.22 -0.73 -8.89
N ALA A 99 5.28 -2.06 -8.75
CA ALA A 99 5.27 -3.00 -9.86
C ALA A 99 3.96 -3.81 -9.90
N VAL A 100 3.45 -4.03 -11.12
CA VAL A 100 2.12 -4.62 -11.33
C VAL A 100 2.18 -5.74 -12.37
N ASP A 101 1.94 -6.97 -11.92
CA ASP A 101 1.48 -8.09 -12.74
C ASP A 101 -0.06 -8.11 -12.68
N LEU A 102 -0.69 -7.47 -13.67
CA LEU A 102 -2.13 -7.23 -13.64
C LEU A 102 -2.93 -8.53 -13.86
N GLN A 103 -2.46 -9.39 -14.76
CA GLN A 103 -3.07 -10.70 -14.97
C GLN A 103 -3.10 -11.53 -13.67
N TRP A 104 -1.98 -11.61 -12.94
CA TRP A 104 -1.95 -12.28 -11.65
C TRP A 104 -2.86 -11.59 -10.64
N PHE A 105 -2.79 -10.26 -10.52
CA PHE A 105 -3.56 -9.52 -9.54
C PHE A 105 -5.07 -9.69 -9.73
N LEU A 106 -5.57 -9.61 -10.96
CA LEU A 106 -6.99 -9.83 -11.28
C LEU A 106 -7.44 -11.28 -11.14
N SER A 107 -6.51 -12.24 -11.17
CA SER A 107 -6.79 -13.64 -10.84
C SER A 107 -6.93 -13.82 -9.32
N ALA A 108 -6.05 -13.17 -8.55
CA ALA A 108 -6.00 -13.28 -7.11
C ALA A 108 -7.05 -12.42 -6.38
N ALA A 109 -7.50 -11.32 -7.00
CA ALA A 109 -8.52 -10.40 -6.52
C ALA A 109 -9.63 -10.20 -7.57
N PRO A 110 -10.42 -11.25 -7.89
CA PRO A 110 -11.36 -11.24 -9.00
C PRO A 110 -12.47 -10.20 -8.87
N THR A 111 -12.83 -9.82 -7.64
CA THR A 111 -13.81 -8.75 -7.35
C THR A 111 -13.48 -7.46 -8.08
N LEU A 112 -12.19 -7.09 -8.15
CA LEU A 112 -11.79 -5.83 -8.77
C LEU A 112 -11.91 -5.80 -10.29
N ARG A 113 -12.11 -6.95 -10.95
CA ARG A 113 -12.21 -7.02 -12.43
C ARG A 113 -13.37 -6.17 -12.97
N ASN A 114 -14.46 -6.08 -12.22
CA ASN A 114 -15.65 -5.31 -12.58
C ASN A 114 -15.83 -4.05 -11.72
N THR A 115 -14.92 -3.79 -10.78
CA THR A 115 -14.97 -2.64 -9.89
C THR A 115 -14.24 -1.45 -10.51
N PRO A 116 -14.88 -0.26 -10.60
CA PRO A 116 -14.19 0.98 -10.99
C PRO A 116 -12.94 1.22 -10.13
N THR A 117 -11.77 1.31 -10.76
CA THR A 117 -10.49 1.35 -10.05
C THR A 117 -9.54 2.38 -10.65
N ILE A 118 -8.92 3.22 -9.82
CA ILE A 118 -7.71 3.95 -10.22
C ILE A 118 -6.50 3.13 -9.83
N LEU A 119 -5.69 2.77 -10.82
CA LEU A 119 -4.36 2.20 -10.62
C LEU A 119 -3.33 3.32 -10.66
N ILE A 120 -2.73 3.62 -9.49
CA ILE A 120 -1.61 4.54 -9.35
C ILE A 120 -0.33 3.72 -9.27
N HIS A 121 0.62 3.91 -10.20
CA HIS A 121 1.84 3.11 -10.16
C HIS A 121 3.13 3.81 -10.58
N GLY A 122 4.25 3.28 -10.10
CA GLY A 122 5.60 3.82 -10.31
C GLY A 122 6.49 3.05 -11.28
N GLY A 123 6.14 1.80 -11.58
CA GLY A 123 6.89 0.89 -12.44
C GLY A 123 5.97 0.03 -13.29
N GLY A 124 6.52 -0.50 -14.39
CA GLY A 124 5.73 -1.24 -15.37
C GLY A 124 4.69 -0.37 -16.09
N GLY A 125 3.96 -1.01 -17.00
CA GLY A 125 2.96 -0.41 -17.87
C GLY A 125 3.38 -0.37 -19.34
N GLY A 126 2.63 0.34 -20.19
CA GLY A 126 2.80 0.22 -21.65
C GLY A 126 1.86 -0.84 -22.25
N PRO A 127 2.13 -1.33 -23.47
CA PRO A 127 1.15 -2.10 -24.25
C PRO A 127 0.57 -3.32 -23.53
N LYS A 128 1.38 -4.05 -22.77
CA LYS A 128 0.94 -5.23 -22.00
C LYS A 128 -0.09 -4.86 -20.93
N LEU A 129 0.20 -3.87 -20.09
CA LEU A 129 -0.74 -3.39 -19.06
C LEU A 129 -2.01 -2.85 -19.71
N ASN A 130 -1.88 -2.08 -20.79
CA ASN A 130 -3.01 -1.52 -21.52
C ASN A 130 -3.94 -2.58 -22.11
N ALA A 131 -3.37 -3.70 -22.59
CA ALA A 131 -4.14 -4.82 -23.15
C ALA A 131 -4.86 -5.65 -22.07
N GLU A 132 -4.31 -5.71 -20.86
CA GLU A 132 -4.87 -6.48 -19.75
C GLU A 132 -5.85 -5.66 -18.89
N MET A 133 -5.81 -4.33 -18.97
CA MET A 133 -6.56 -3.42 -18.10
C MET A 133 -8.07 -3.48 -18.35
N PRO A 134 -8.90 -3.74 -17.32
CA PRO A 134 -10.35 -3.69 -17.45
C PRO A 134 -10.83 -2.30 -17.89
N SER A 135 -11.92 -2.23 -18.64
CA SER A 135 -12.49 -0.95 -19.11
C SER A 135 -12.99 -0.05 -17.99
N THR A 136 -13.26 -0.61 -16.81
CA THR A 136 -13.64 0.13 -15.60
C THR A 136 -12.43 0.71 -14.86
N TRP A 137 -11.21 0.35 -15.26
CA TRP A 137 -9.99 0.81 -14.64
C TRP A 137 -9.43 2.04 -15.33
N THR A 138 -8.65 2.79 -14.58
CA THR A 138 -8.03 4.03 -15.03
C THR A 138 -6.61 4.09 -14.48
N GLU A 139 -5.63 4.17 -15.37
CA GLU A 139 -4.20 4.27 -15.01
C GLU A 139 -3.81 5.72 -14.70
N PHE A 140 -3.06 5.93 -13.62
CA PHE A 140 -2.40 7.20 -13.32
C PHE A 140 -0.95 6.96 -12.92
N ARG A 141 -0.03 7.73 -13.49
CA ARG A 141 1.38 7.72 -13.13
C ARG A 141 1.78 9.04 -12.50
N PRO A 142 2.09 9.06 -11.20
CA PRO A 142 2.57 10.26 -10.53
C PRO A 142 3.87 10.74 -11.16
N HIS A 143 4.04 12.06 -11.28
CA HIS A 143 5.32 12.63 -11.63
C HIS A 143 6.36 12.28 -10.55
N CYS A 144 7.52 11.81 -10.99
CA CYS A 144 8.68 11.57 -10.14
C CYS A 144 9.83 12.45 -10.65
N GLU A 145 10.57 13.07 -9.73
CA GLU A 145 11.85 13.73 -10.05
C GLU A 145 12.85 12.69 -10.57
N THR A 146 13.97 13.14 -11.15
CA THR A 146 15.05 12.25 -11.58
C THR A 146 15.47 11.32 -10.44
N TYR A 147 15.55 10.01 -10.71
CA TYR A 147 15.79 8.94 -9.73
C TYR A 147 14.69 8.74 -8.68
N GLY A 148 13.58 9.48 -8.75
CA GLY A 148 12.40 9.28 -7.93
C GLY A 148 11.58 8.07 -8.39
N THR A 149 10.76 7.54 -7.48
CA THR A 149 9.89 6.39 -7.76
C THR A 149 8.61 6.48 -6.93
N HIS A 150 7.46 6.18 -7.53
CA HIS A 150 6.25 5.93 -6.77
C HIS A 150 6.32 4.52 -6.15
N HIS A 151 6.75 4.45 -4.90
CA HIS A 151 7.01 3.19 -4.20
C HIS A 151 5.87 2.74 -3.26
N THR A 152 4.85 3.57 -3.12
CA THR A 152 3.70 3.31 -2.25
C THR A 152 2.95 2.08 -2.67
N LYS A 153 2.57 1.27 -1.68
CA LYS A 153 1.79 0.06 -1.84
C LYS A 153 0.63 0.17 -0.87
N ALA A 154 -0.53 0.56 -1.37
CA ALA A 154 -1.67 0.84 -0.52
C ALA A 154 -2.98 0.67 -1.30
N PHE A 155 -4.01 0.17 -0.64
CA PHE A 155 -5.36 0.08 -1.19
C PHE A 155 -6.30 0.97 -0.38
N VAL A 156 -7.19 1.68 -1.08
CA VAL A 156 -8.36 2.34 -0.49
C VAL A 156 -9.57 1.75 -1.17
N LEU A 157 -10.29 0.88 -0.46
CA LEU A 157 -11.42 0.12 -0.99
C LEU A 157 -12.70 0.69 -0.40
N PHE A 158 -13.56 1.22 -1.26
CA PHE A 158 -14.83 1.81 -0.83
C PHE A 158 -15.92 0.75 -0.86
N TYR A 159 -16.79 0.79 0.14
CA TYR A 159 -17.92 -0.11 0.32
C TYR A 159 -19.21 0.70 0.55
N PRO A 160 -20.39 0.09 0.44
CA PRO A 160 -21.65 0.77 0.71
C PRO A 160 -21.76 1.37 2.13
N THR A 161 -21.06 0.79 3.11
CA THR A 161 -21.16 1.18 4.52
C THR A 161 -19.85 1.69 5.13
N GLY A 162 -18.77 1.81 4.36
CA GLY A 162 -17.45 2.13 4.91
C GLY A 162 -16.33 2.17 3.87
N VAL A 163 -15.11 2.38 4.35
CA VAL A 163 -13.89 2.33 3.57
C VAL A 163 -12.87 1.46 4.29
N ARG A 164 -12.16 0.62 3.55
CA ARG A 164 -10.98 -0.10 4.03
C ARG A 164 -9.74 0.60 3.53
N VAL A 165 -8.78 0.82 4.41
CA VAL A 165 -7.44 1.33 4.05
C VAL A 165 -6.41 0.27 4.39
N CYS A 166 -5.58 -0.06 3.41
CA CYS A 166 -4.48 -1.00 3.53
C CYS A 166 -3.16 -0.31 3.20
N VAL A 167 -2.12 -0.51 4.02
CA VAL A 167 -0.74 -0.14 3.71
C VAL A 167 0.08 -1.43 3.70
N LEU A 168 0.76 -1.69 2.60
CA LEU A 168 1.41 -2.96 2.29
C LEU A 168 2.90 -2.74 1.97
N THR A 169 3.66 -3.83 1.93
CA THR A 169 5.05 -3.82 1.42
C THR A 169 5.25 -4.66 0.15
N ALA A 170 4.25 -5.47 -0.23
CA ALA A 170 4.27 -6.33 -1.42
C ALA A 170 3.94 -5.59 -2.73
N ASN A 171 4.71 -5.83 -3.79
CA ASN A 171 4.28 -5.51 -5.14
C ASN A 171 3.07 -6.37 -5.56
N LEU A 172 2.37 -5.99 -6.63
CA LEU A 172 1.29 -6.83 -7.16
C LEU A 172 1.87 -7.94 -8.03
N SER A 173 2.55 -8.89 -7.40
CA SER A 173 3.11 -10.08 -8.04
C SER A 173 3.00 -11.31 -7.14
N GLN A 174 2.90 -12.49 -7.74
CA GLN A 174 2.80 -13.74 -6.98
C GLN A 174 3.99 -13.94 -6.04
N GLY A 175 5.20 -13.66 -6.52
CA GLY A 175 6.42 -13.85 -5.73
C GLY A 175 6.43 -13.00 -4.44
N ASP A 176 6.00 -11.74 -4.52
CA ASP A 176 5.93 -10.89 -3.33
C ASP A 176 4.84 -11.37 -2.35
N TRP A 177 3.69 -11.82 -2.85
CA TRP A 177 2.57 -12.24 -1.99
C TRP A 177 2.68 -13.65 -1.43
N GLU A 178 3.45 -14.54 -2.06
CA GLU A 178 3.51 -15.96 -1.65
C GLU A 178 4.89 -16.41 -1.17
N GLN A 179 5.97 -15.68 -1.46
CA GLN A 179 7.34 -16.19 -1.29
C GLN A 179 8.27 -15.25 -0.51
N LYS A 180 7.73 -14.16 0.08
CA LYS A 180 8.51 -13.18 0.83
C LYS A 180 7.85 -12.83 2.15
N SER A 181 8.66 -12.47 3.14
CA SER A 181 8.17 -11.81 4.35
C SER A 181 7.72 -10.39 4.00
N GLN A 182 6.41 -10.20 3.95
CA GLN A 182 5.78 -8.91 3.64
C GLN A 182 4.81 -8.53 4.75
N GLY A 183 4.60 -7.23 4.89
CA GLY A 183 3.72 -6.64 5.87
C GLY A 183 2.42 -6.10 5.28
N CYS A 184 1.36 -6.15 6.09
CA CYS A 184 0.06 -5.55 5.82
C CYS A 184 -0.48 -4.91 7.10
N TRP A 185 -0.71 -3.60 7.04
CA TRP A 185 -1.57 -2.87 7.97
C TRP A 185 -2.91 -2.63 7.28
N MET A 186 -4.02 -2.89 7.96
CA MET A 186 -5.36 -2.77 7.39
C MET A 186 -6.35 -2.32 8.46
N VAL A 187 -7.21 -1.37 8.12
CA VAL A 187 -8.30 -0.89 8.98
C VAL A 187 -9.58 -0.68 8.18
N ASP A 188 -10.71 -1.05 8.78
CA ASP A 188 -12.04 -0.78 8.27
C ASP A 188 -12.65 0.41 9.02
N CYS A 189 -13.05 1.43 8.26
CA CYS A 189 -13.55 2.69 8.76
C CYS A 189 -15.02 2.86 8.31
N PRO A 190 -16.00 2.85 9.22
CA PRO A 190 -17.40 2.99 8.85
C PRO A 190 -17.70 4.40 8.33
N LEU A 191 -18.79 4.54 7.58
CA LEU A 191 -19.35 5.86 7.27
C LEU A 191 -19.72 6.59 8.57
N LYS A 192 -19.35 7.87 8.67
CA LYS A 192 -19.83 8.74 9.75
C LYS A 192 -21.36 8.83 9.66
N PRO A 193 -22.07 8.86 10.81
CA PRO A 193 -23.51 9.11 10.81
C PRO A 193 -23.81 10.40 10.03
N ARG A 194 -24.87 10.38 9.22
CA ARG A 194 -25.32 11.58 8.49
C ARG A 194 -25.57 12.67 9.53
N GLN A 195 -24.76 13.72 9.48
CA GLN A 195 -24.87 14.82 10.44
C GLN A 195 -26.16 15.58 10.16
N ASP A 196 -26.97 15.78 11.20
CA ASP A 196 -28.11 16.70 11.12
C ASP A 196 -27.61 18.09 10.75
N PRO A 197 -28.39 18.89 9.98
CA PRO A 197 -28.04 20.27 9.70
C PRO A 197 -27.81 21.04 11.01
N GLY A 198 -26.56 21.37 11.32
CA GLY A 198 -26.16 22.07 12.56
C GLY A 198 -25.41 21.22 13.60
N ALA A 199 -25.26 19.91 13.40
CA ALA A 199 -24.42 19.08 14.27
C ALA A 199 -22.94 19.48 14.15
N LYS A 200 -22.21 19.48 15.28
CA LYS A 200 -20.77 19.69 15.26
C LYS A 200 -20.10 18.54 14.52
N VAL A 201 -19.36 18.87 13.45
CA VAL A 201 -18.54 17.90 12.73
C VAL A 201 -17.57 17.25 13.72
N ALA A 202 -17.60 15.92 13.83
CA ALA A 202 -16.63 15.19 14.65
C ALA A 202 -15.20 15.58 14.20
N PRO A 203 -14.30 15.91 15.14
CA PRO A 203 -12.95 16.32 14.77
C PRO A 203 -12.24 15.21 13.99
N ALA A 204 -11.54 15.60 12.93
CA ALA A 204 -10.74 14.67 12.14
C ALA A 204 -9.63 14.06 13.01
N SER A 205 -9.38 12.76 12.82
CA SER A 205 -8.20 12.12 13.41
C SER A 205 -6.93 12.57 12.69
N GLU A 206 -5.77 12.48 13.34
CA GLU A 206 -4.49 12.80 12.67
C GLU A 206 -4.27 11.90 11.44
N PHE A 207 -4.65 10.62 11.53
CA PHE A 207 -4.56 9.69 10.40
C PHE A 207 -5.42 10.14 9.22
N GLU A 208 -6.67 10.58 9.48
CA GLU A 208 -7.57 11.10 8.44
C GLU A 208 -6.93 12.30 7.73
N ASP A 209 -6.42 13.26 8.49
CA ASP A 209 -5.75 14.45 7.94
C ASP A 209 -4.52 14.09 7.10
N ASP A 210 -3.71 13.15 7.55
CA ASP A 210 -2.53 12.69 6.84
C ASP A 210 -2.88 11.95 5.56
N LEU A 211 -3.89 11.08 5.58
CA LEU A 211 -4.33 10.31 4.42
C LEU A 211 -4.91 11.22 3.33
N VAL A 212 -5.81 12.14 3.70
CA VAL A 212 -6.39 13.12 2.77
C VAL A 212 -5.29 13.97 2.14
N ARG A 213 -4.35 14.46 2.96
CA ARG A 213 -3.21 15.25 2.49
C ARG A 213 -2.30 14.45 1.57
N TYR A 214 -2.02 13.19 1.90
CA TYR A 214 -1.17 12.31 1.12
C TYR A 214 -1.77 12.04 -0.25
N LEU A 215 -3.04 11.61 -0.32
CA LEU A 215 -3.70 11.37 -1.60
C LEU A 215 -3.77 12.66 -2.44
N GLY A 216 -4.11 13.80 -1.83
CA GLY A 216 -4.09 15.09 -2.50
C GLY A 216 -2.73 15.52 -3.06
N ALA A 217 -1.63 14.99 -2.52
CA ALA A 217 -0.28 15.26 -3.00
C ALA A 217 0.24 14.23 -4.03
N VAL A 218 -0.22 12.97 -3.98
CA VAL A 218 0.18 11.92 -4.93
C VAL A 218 -0.37 12.19 -6.32
N VAL A 219 -1.60 12.68 -6.40
CA VAL A 219 -2.23 13.10 -7.65
C VAL A 219 -2.16 14.61 -7.72
N ASP A 220 -1.18 15.11 -8.47
CA ASP A 220 -0.86 16.53 -8.57
C ASP A 220 -2.00 17.37 -9.18
N GLU A 221 -1.77 18.68 -9.31
CA GLU A 221 -2.75 19.63 -9.85
C GLU A 221 -3.27 19.25 -11.24
N LYS A 222 -2.41 18.68 -12.09
CA LYS A 222 -2.74 18.20 -13.44
C LYS A 222 -3.52 16.88 -13.37
N GLY A 223 -3.27 16.11 -12.33
CA GLY A 223 -3.94 14.87 -11.96
C GLY A 223 -5.34 15.04 -11.33
N ARG A 224 -5.73 16.23 -10.86
CA ARG A 224 -7.00 16.40 -10.09
C ARG A 224 -8.25 15.92 -10.83
N GLY A 225 -8.27 16.02 -12.16
CA GLY A 225 -9.38 15.51 -12.97
C GLY A 225 -9.55 13.98 -12.88
N TRP A 226 -8.51 13.25 -12.52
CA TRP A 226 -8.53 11.78 -12.40
C TRP A 226 -9.37 11.31 -11.21
N TRP A 227 -9.36 12.04 -10.09
CA TRP A 227 -10.29 11.79 -8.97
C TRP A 227 -11.75 11.74 -9.43
N THR A 228 -12.11 12.61 -10.39
CA THR A 228 -13.48 12.67 -10.89
C THR A 228 -13.85 11.55 -11.87
N LYS A 229 -12.87 10.74 -12.30
CA LYS A 229 -13.12 9.54 -13.12
C LYS A 229 -13.56 8.35 -12.28
N LEU A 230 -13.28 8.34 -10.97
CA LEU A 230 -13.89 7.36 -10.06
C LEU A 230 -15.32 7.78 -9.79
N SER A 231 -16.23 7.05 -10.41
CA SER A 231 -17.64 7.06 -10.08
C SER A 231 -17.98 5.72 -9.45
N GLY A 232 -18.40 5.71 -8.19
CA GLY A 232 -19.05 4.53 -7.61
C GLY A 232 -20.33 4.23 -8.40
N GLY A 233 -20.64 2.95 -8.60
CA GLY A 233 -21.92 2.56 -9.18
C GLY A 233 -23.08 3.14 -8.36
N GLY A 234 -23.90 3.97 -8.99
CA GLY A 234 -25.02 4.67 -8.37
C GLY A 234 -25.96 5.27 -9.41
N THR A 235 -27.18 5.63 -9.00
CA THR A 235 -28.10 6.45 -9.80
C THR A 235 -27.50 7.85 -10.03
N PRO A 236 -27.99 8.66 -10.98
CA PRO A 236 -27.47 10.01 -11.25
C PRO A 236 -27.33 10.92 -10.01
N ASP A 237 -28.08 10.66 -8.93
CA ASP A 237 -28.04 11.38 -7.65
C ASP A 237 -26.99 10.84 -6.63
N THR A 238 -26.38 9.68 -6.87
CA THR A 238 -25.42 9.01 -5.97
C THR A 238 -24.05 8.76 -6.60
N LEU A 239 -23.77 9.40 -7.74
CA LEU A 239 -22.47 9.37 -8.41
C LEU A 239 -21.43 10.14 -7.59
N HIS A 240 -20.95 9.53 -6.50
CA HIS A 240 -19.93 10.13 -5.66
C HIS A 240 -18.60 10.09 -6.41
N ARG A 241 -18.20 11.25 -6.95
CA ARG A 241 -16.83 11.50 -7.42
C ARG A 241 -15.90 11.27 -6.23
N VAL A 242 -15.04 10.27 -6.30
CA VAL A 242 -14.11 9.97 -5.22
C VAL A 242 -12.93 10.92 -5.29
N THR A 243 -12.89 11.88 -4.38
CA THR A 243 -11.75 12.77 -4.15
C THR A 243 -11.08 12.42 -2.82
N PRO A 244 -9.88 12.94 -2.53
CA PRO A 244 -9.30 12.81 -1.20
C PRO A 244 -10.26 13.28 -0.09
N ASP A 245 -11.01 14.37 -0.33
CA ASP A 245 -11.99 14.88 0.64
C ASP A 245 -13.19 13.95 0.86
N THR A 246 -13.48 13.02 -0.05
CA THR A 246 -14.50 11.98 0.18
C THR A 246 -14.18 11.15 1.43
N LEU A 247 -12.90 10.99 1.79
CA LEU A 247 -12.50 10.28 3.00
C LEU A 247 -12.98 10.97 4.28
N ARG A 248 -13.25 12.28 4.26
CA ARG A 248 -13.78 13.01 5.41
C ARG A 248 -15.13 12.46 5.90
N ASN A 249 -15.84 11.72 5.05
CA ASN A 249 -17.12 11.09 5.38
C ASN A 249 -16.99 9.79 6.20
N TYR A 250 -15.78 9.28 6.44
CA TYR A 250 -15.56 8.02 7.16
C TYR A 250 -14.88 8.25 8.50
N ASP A 251 -15.17 7.39 9.48
CA ASP A 251 -14.62 7.47 10.83
C ASP A 251 -13.30 6.68 10.93
N PHE A 252 -12.19 7.41 11.03
CA PHE A 252 -10.84 6.85 11.19
C PHE A 252 -10.37 6.76 12.64
N SER A 253 -11.25 6.94 13.63
CA SER A 253 -10.88 6.86 15.06
C SER A 253 -10.24 5.53 15.45
N ALA A 254 -10.58 4.45 14.75
CA ALA A 254 -10.02 3.11 14.95
C ALA A 254 -8.62 2.89 14.33
N ALA A 255 -8.08 3.85 13.56
CA ALA A 255 -6.81 3.65 12.85
C ALA A 255 -5.63 3.36 13.77
N GLY A 256 -5.58 4.00 14.95
CA GLY A 256 -4.60 3.71 16.00
C GLY A 256 -3.13 3.93 15.61
N VAL A 257 -2.85 4.58 14.47
CA VAL A 257 -1.51 4.77 13.92
C VAL A 257 -1.32 6.19 13.37
N LYS A 258 -0.06 6.60 13.24
CA LYS A 258 0.34 7.80 12.50
C LYS A 258 0.74 7.42 11.08
N LEU A 259 0.16 8.07 10.06
CA LEU A 259 0.58 7.86 8.68
C LEU A 259 1.82 8.73 8.38
N ILE A 260 2.89 8.09 7.92
CA ILE A 260 4.12 8.77 7.49
C ILE A 260 4.26 8.57 5.97
N GLY A 261 4.00 9.65 5.23
CA GLY A 261 4.14 9.66 3.76
C GLY A 261 5.43 10.34 3.30
N SER A 262 5.85 10.02 2.09
CA SER A 262 6.88 10.76 1.35
C SER A 262 6.31 11.13 -0.02
N VAL A 263 6.45 12.41 -0.39
CA VAL A 263 6.06 12.93 -1.70
C VAL A 263 7.21 13.74 -2.30
N PRO A 264 7.38 13.75 -3.64
CA PRO A 264 8.42 14.53 -4.31
C PRO A 264 8.36 16.02 -3.96
N GLY A 265 9.51 16.69 -4.03
CA GLY A 265 9.62 18.14 -3.85
C GLY A 265 10.51 18.59 -2.71
N ARG A 266 10.76 19.90 -2.68
CA ARG A 266 11.54 20.60 -1.65
C ARG A 266 10.58 21.23 -0.65
N HIS A 267 10.58 20.70 0.57
CA HIS A 267 9.64 21.09 1.62
C HIS A 267 10.30 22.09 2.59
N HIS A 268 9.61 23.19 2.91
CA HIS A 268 10.13 24.29 3.72
C HIS A 268 9.07 24.78 4.72
N GLY A 269 9.51 25.44 5.79
CA GLY A 269 8.63 25.99 6.81
C GLY A 269 7.69 24.91 7.38
N ALA A 270 6.38 25.21 7.41
CA ALA A 270 5.36 24.32 7.96
C ALA A 270 5.13 23.03 7.15
N SER A 271 5.67 22.90 5.92
CA SER A 271 5.59 21.64 5.15
C SER A 271 6.73 20.68 5.47
N LEU A 272 7.82 21.14 6.09
CA LEU A 272 8.99 20.32 6.40
C LEU A 272 8.65 19.13 7.30
N SER A 273 7.77 19.32 8.28
CA SER A 273 7.34 18.28 9.23
C SER A 273 6.24 17.36 8.70
N ARG A 274 5.83 17.48 7.43
CA ARG A 274 4.71 16.70 6.87
C ARG A 274 5.14 15.42 6.17
N TRP A 275 6.39 15.33 5.74
CA TRP A 275 6.85 14.23 4.89
C TRP A 275 8.18 13.63 5.34
N GLY A 276 8.41 12.38 4.95
CA GLY A 276 9.67 11.66 5.17
C GLY A 276 10.07 11.55 6.64
N HIS A 277 11.37 11.52 6.90
CA HIS A 277 11.90 11.37 8.26
C HIS A 277 11.60 12.56 9.17
N MET A 278 11.33 13.74 8.60
CA MET A 278 10.93 14.91 9.39
C MET A 278 9.49 14.79 9.92
N ALA A 279 8.60 14.06 9.23
CA ALA A 279 7.31 13.67 9.79
C ALA A 279 7.44 12.66 10.93
N VAL A 280 8.38 11.71 10.81
CA VAL A 280 8.72 10.79 11.92
C VAL A 280 9.18 11.59 13.13
N ARG A 281 10.10 12.53 12.93
CA ARG A 281 10.57 13.43 14.00
C ARG A 281 9.38 14.12 14.66
N ALA A 282 8.54 14.79 13.88
CA ALA A 282 7.37 15.53 14.37
C ALA A 282 6.39 14.66 15.17
N ALA A 283 6.16 13.42 14.73
CA ALA A 283 5.34 12.46 15.46
C ALA A 283 5.97 12.10 16.82
N LEU A 284 7.26 11.75 16.84
CA LEU A 284 7.95 11.34 18.05
C LEU A 284 8.13 12.48 19.08
N GLN A 285 8.13 13.77 18.68
CA GLN A 285 8.21 14.88 19.65
C GLN A 285 6.96 14.99 20.55
N LYS A 286 5.82 14.49 20.06
CA LYS A 286 4.56 14.46 20.81
C LYS A 286 4.55 13.36 21.87
N GLU A 287 5.38 12.35 21.70
CA GLU A 287 5.46 11.19 22.58
C GLU A 287 6.37 11.44 23.79
N ARG A 288 6.14 10.67 24.86
CA ARG A 288 6.98 10.66 26.05
C ARG A 288 7.42 9.24 26.34
N PHE A 289 8.70 8.98 26.15
CA PHE A 289 9.25 7.65 26.37
C PHE A 289 9.81 7.51 27.79
N PRO A 290 9.59 6.36 28.46
CA PRO A 290 10.26 6.06 29.72
C PRO A 290 11.78 6.17 29.62
N LYS A 291 12.46 6.59 30.70
CA LYS A 291 13.93 6.80 30.74
C LYS A 291 14.75 5.59 30.26
N ARG A 292 14.23 4.36 30.39
CA ARG A 292 14.89 3.15 29.87
C ARG A 292 15.13 3.17 28.35
N PHE A 293 14.40 3.99 27.61
CA PHE A 293 14.55 4.12 26.16
C PHE A 293 15.61 5.15 25.75
N ILE A 294 16.16 5.92 26.70
CA ILE A 294 17.29 6.82 26.46
C ILE A 294 18.47 5.98 25.95
N ARG A 295 19.08 6.40 24.82
CA ARG A 295 20.22 5.72 24.17
C ARG A 295 19.95 4.28 23.71
N THR A 296 18.69 3.86 23.57
CA THR A 296 18.36 2.56 22.99
C THR A 296 18.82 2.50 21.53
N PRO A 297 19.41 1.38 21.06
CA PRO A 297 19.82 1.24 19.68
C PRO A 297 18.64 1.35 18.72
N HIS A 298 18.87 1.97 17.57
CA HIS A 298 17.90 1.95 16.48
C HIS A 298 18.15 0.71 15.61
N LEU A 299 17.07 -0.03 15.30
CA LEU A 299 17.09 -1.14 14.34
C LEU A 299 16.37 -0.71 13.07
N TRP A 300 17.08 -0.66 11.95
CA TRP A 300 16.50 -0.36 10.64
C TRP A 300 16.61 -1.59 9.74
N GLN A 301 15.48 -2.04 9.23
CA GLN A 301 15.38 -3.16 8.30
C GLN A 301 14.81 -2.62 6.97
N PHE A 302 15.50 -2.93 5.88
CA PHE A 302 15.11 -2.54 4.52
C PHE A 302 15.58 -3.60 3.53
N SER A 303 14.99 -3.61 2.33
CA SER A 303 15.34 -4.52 1.23
C SER A 303 16.23 -3.88 0.16
N SER A 304 16.56 -2.59 0.31
CA SER A 304 17.40 -1.85 -0.63
C SER A 304 18.12 -0.71 0.07
N PHE A 305 19.32 -0.37 -0.41
CA PHE A 305 20.14 0.71 0.10
C PHE A 305 20.85 1.41 -1.07
N SER A 306 20.78 2.75 -1.12
CA SER A 306 21.24 3.52 -2.27
C SER A 306 22.78 3.55 -2.38
N ASN A 307 23.29 3.56 -3.60
CA ASN A 307 24.71 3.73 -3.89
C ASN A 307 25.07 5.23 -4.01
N THR A 308 25.20 5.92 -2.87
CA THR A 308 25.77 7.29 -2.81
C THR A 308 27.22 7.31 -2.28
N LYS A 309 27.92 8.45 -2.29
CA LYS A 309 29.31 8.52 -1.79
C LYS A 309 29.34 8.29 -0.27
N LYS A 310 30.36 7.59 0.27
CA LYS A 310 30.44 7.19 1.69
C LYS A 310 30.12 8.31 2.69
N ASN A 311 30.63 9.52 2.49
CA ASN A 311 30.36 10.67 3.36
C ASN A 311 28.88 11.11 3.35
N GLN A 312 28.22 11.04 2.20
CA GLN A 312 26.79 11.39 2.06
C GLN A 312 25.90 10.37 2.79
N HIS A 313 26.29 9.09 2.85
CA HIS A 313 25.58 8.07 3.63
C HIS A 313 25.63 8.40 5.11
N GLU A 314 26.83 8.65 5.65
CA GLU A 314 27.00 8.90 7.07
C GLU A 314 26.21 10.12 7.53
N ASP A 315 26.20 11.20 6.75
CA ASP A 315 25.42 12.39 7.05
C ASP A 315 23.91 12.13 6.99
N TYR A 316 23.44 11.37 6.01
CA TYR A 316 22.02 11.00 5.90
C TYR A 316 21.57 10.09 7.05
N LEU A 317 22.34 9.05 7.38
CA LEU A 317 22.06 8.15 8.49
C LEU A 317 22.07 8.91 9.83
N ARG A 318 22.96 9.89 10.02
CA ARG A 318 22.94 10.77 11.21
C ARG A 318 21.66 11.59 11.29
N GLN A 319 21.19 12.16 10.18
CA GLN A 319 19.93 12.92 10.15
C GLN A 319 18.71 12.05 10.46
N LEU A 320 18.68 10.82 9.91
CA LEU A 320 17.68 9.82 10.25
C LEU A 320 17.76 9.47 11.74
N GLN A 321 18.95 9.21 12.28
CA GLN A 321 19.11 8.90 13.70
C GLN A 321 18.57 10.02 14.58
N VAL A 322 18.92 11.28 14.32
CA VAL A 322 18.38 12.44 15.06
C VAL A 322 16.84 12.48 15.00
N SER A 323 16.26 12.21 13.84
CA SER A 323 14.81 12.23 13.66
C SER A 323 14.11 11.13 14.46
N PHE A 324 14.69 9.93 14.48
CA PHE A 324 14.14 8.77 15.17
C PHE A 324 14.42 8.77 16.68
N SER A 325 15.33 9.62 17.19
CA SER A 325 15.63 9.73 18.62
C SER A 325 14.80 10.79 19.38
N PHE A 326 14.01 11.64 18.70
CA PHE A 326 13.50 12.89 19.29
C PHE A 326 12.58 12.72 20.53
N GLY A 327 11.94 11.57 20.72
CA GLY A 327 11.15 11.29 21.93
C GLY A 327 11.96 10.77 23.13
N THR A 328 13.24 10.45 22.93
CA THR A 328 14.10 9.77 23.92
C THR A 328 15.24 10.66 24.46
N VAL A 329 15.25 11.94 24.09
CA VAL A 329 16.26 12.89 24.54
C VAL A 329 15.87 13.38 25.94
N GLU A 330 16.83 13.46 26.86
CA GLU A 330 16.63 14.25 28.08
C GLU A 330 16.30 15.68 27.65
N LEU A 331 15.07 16.12 27.94
CA LEU A 331 14.85 17.55 28.06
C LEU A 331 15.65 17.94 29.31
N GLU A 332 16.84 18.51 29.12
CA GLU A 332 17.49 19.28 30.17
C GLU A 332 16.44 20.33 30.62
N GLN A 333 15.89 20.13 31.82
CA GLN A 333 15.01 21.08 32.48
C GLN A 333 15.84 22.12 33.20
#